data_AF-A0AAE0JST0-F1
#
_entry.id   AF-A0AAE0JST0-F1
#
_cell.length_a   1.000
_cell.length_b   1.000
_cell.length_c   1.000
_cell.angle_alpha   90.00
_cell.angle_beta   90.00
_cell.angle_gamma   90.00
#
_symmetry.space_group_name_H-M   'P 1'
#
loop_
_entity.id
_entity.type
_entity.pdbx_description
1 polymer ?
#
loop_
_entity_poly.entity_id
_entity_poly.type
_entity_poly.pdbx_seq_one_letter_code
_entity_poly.pdbx_strand_id
1 'polypeptide(L)'
;MRNNSTIAERVKALTLHADGVKLPQIEAITGIKRHAFYGLLKKAKSRGYTPGDDIEERHVGDALRVDHRKAIGEVEYEVIKEVVEKDFMSRSSSRFEVAHRVAEKLASVPGAVVRSRKTILRWLKANGFKNVKPTTKPKPTTKPGKNEARQERSPG
;
A
#
# COMPACT_ATOMS: atom_id res chain seq x y z
N MET A 1 20.24 -12.13 5.01
CA MET A 1 18.94 -12.46 4.40
C MET A 1 18.29 -13.55 5.24
N ARG A 2 17.02 -13.42 5.64
CA ARG A 2 16.30 -14.55 6.26
C ARG A 2 15.91 -15.49 5.13
N ASN A 3 16.58 -16.63 5.00
CA ASN A 3 16.19 -17.66 4.06
C ASN A 3 14.87 -18.25 4.58
N ASN A 4 13.76 -17.86 3.96
CA ASN A 4 12.48 -18.51 4.24
C ASN A 4 12.54 -19.88 3.56
N SER A 5 12.48 -20.95 4.35
CA SER A 5 12.42 -22.30 3.80
C SER A 5 11.14 -22.49 3.00
N THR A 6 11.25 -23.24 1.90
CA THR A 6 10.13 -23.58 1.02
C THR A 6 9.16 -24.52 1.72
N ILE A 7 7.93 -24.64 1.21
CA ILE A 7 6.94 -25.59 1.74
C ILE A 7 7.49 -27.02 1.67
N ALA A 8 8.11 -27.40 0.54
CA ALA A 8 8.71 -28.71 0.34
C ALA A 8 9.80 -29.05 1.38
N GLU A 9 10.69 -28.09 1.69
CA GLU A 9 11.73 -28.27 2.72
C GLU A 9 11.11 -28.48 4.10
N ARG A 10 10.03 -27.76 4.42
CA ARG A 10 9.31 -27.90 5.70
C ARG A 10 8.62 -29.25 5.82
N VAL A 11 7.96 -29.71 4.76
CA VAL A 11 7.35 -31.04 4.68
C VAL A 11 8.43 -32.10 4.90
N LYS A 12 9.52 -32.04 4.11
CA LYS A 12 10.64 -32.99 4.22
C LYS A 12 11.24 -33.02 5.63
N ALA A 13 11.41 -31.87 6.28
CA ALA A 13 11.93 -31.82 7.64
C ALA A 13 10.99 -32.47 8.66
N LEU A 14 9.67 -32.29 8.53
CA LEU A 14 8.68 -32.92 9.40
C LEU A 14 8.61 -34.43 9.17
N THR A 15 8.68 -34.89 7.91
CA THR A 15 8.74 -36.32 7.56
C THR A 15 9.96 -36.98 8.18
N LEU A 16 11.17 -36.43 7.97
CA LEU A 16 12.40 -36.98 8.55
C LEU A 16 12.36 -37.02 10.08
N HIS A 17 11.70 -36.05 10.71
CA HIS A 17 11.51 -36.07 12.15
C HIS A 17 10.52 -37.14 12.61
N ALA A 18 9.45 -37.40 11.84
CA ALA A 18 8.52 -38.50 12.11
C ALA A 18 9.24 -39.85 12.02
N ASP A 19 10.19 -39.98 11.09
CA ASP A 19 11.05 -41.17 10.92
C ASP A 19 12.16 -41.30 11.99
N GLY A 20 12.23 -40.38 12.96
CA GLY A 20 13.21 -40.41 14.06
C GLY A 20 14.62 -39.94 13.70
N VAL A 21 14.82 -39.27 12.57
CA VAL A 21 16.12 -38.74 12.16
C VAL A 21 16.58 -37.64 13.12
N LYS A 22 17.88 -37.62 13.46
CA LYS A 22 18.43 -36.64 14.40
C LYS A 22 18.44 -35.23 13.77
N LEU A 23 18.14 -34.22 14.57
CA LEU A 23 18.06 -32.81 14.12
C LEU A 23 19.30 -32.29 13.35
N PRO A 24 20.56 -32.62 13.72
CA PRO A 24 21.72 -32.19 12.93
C PRO A 24 21.72 -32.73 11.50
N GLN A 25 21.20 -33.95 11.31
CA GLN A 25 21.07 -34.56 9.98
C GLN A 25 19.93 -33.92 9.20
N ILE A 26 18.80 -33.61 9.86
CA ILE A 26 17.69 -32.88 9.24
C ILE A 26 18.16 -31.49 8.76
N GLU A 27 18.96 -30.79 9.57
CA GLU A 27 19.54 -29.50 9.19
C GLU A 27 20.48 -29.63 7.99
N ALA A 28 21.32 -30.66 7.94
CA ALA A 28 22.18 -30.93 6.78
C ALA A 28 21.40 -31.26 5.50
N ILE A 29 20.25 -31.95 5.61
CA ILE A 29 19.44 -32.37 4.45
C ILE A 29 18.51 -31.27 3.94
N THR A 30 17.93 -30.48 4.86
CA THR A 30 16.86 -29.52 4.54
C THR A 30 17.31 -28.06 4.63
N GLY A 31 18.47 -27.79 5.23
CA GLY A 31 18.94 -26.44 5.53
C GLY A 31 18.16 -25.73 6.64
N ILE A 32 17.13 -26.39 7.23
CA ILE A 32 16.34 -25.80 8.30
C ILE A 32 17.10 -25.93 9.62
N LYS A 33 17.52 -24.78 10.15
CA LYS A 33 18.20 -24.71 11.44
C LYS A 33 17.34 -25.25 12.57
N ARG A 34 17.97 -25.90 13.56
CA ARG A 34 17.31 -26.46 14.75
C ARG A 34 16.22 -25.57 15.36
N HIS A 35 16.49 -24.27 15.58
CA HIS A 35 15.51 -23.34 16.17
C HIS A 35 14.30 -23.08 15.26
N ALA A 36 14.53 -22.99 13.94
CA ALA A 36 13.47 -22.81 12.96
C ALA A 36 12.60 -24.07 12.85
N PHE A 37 13.23 -25.25 12.94
CA PHE A 37 12.52 -26.53 12.98
C PHE A 37 11.57 -26.63 14.18
N TYR A 38 12.01 -26.30 15.40
CA TYR A 38 11.10 -26.31 16.56
C TYR A 38 9.94 -25.33 16.42
N GLY A 39 10.18 -24.16 15.82
CA GLY A 39 9.12 -23.20 15.49
C GLY A 39 8.12 -23.77 14.48
N LEU A 40 8.60 -24.47 13.46
CA LEU A 40 7.78 -25.19 12.49
C LEU A 40 6.95 -26.29 13.15
N LEU A 41 7.59 -27.16 13.95
CA LEU A 41 6.92 -28.28 14.63
C LEU A 41 5.83 -27.79 15.58
N LYS A 42 6.09 -26.72 16.34
CA LYS A 42 5.08 -26.11 17.22
C LYS A 42 3.87 -25.59 16.43
N LYS A 43 4.12 -24.92 15.30
CA LYS A 43 3.04 -24.41 14.42
C LYS A 43 2.25 -25.55 13.80
N ALA A 44 2.93 -26.58 13.28
CA ALA A 44 2.29 -27.74 12.69
C ALA A 44 1.38 -28.42 13.72
N LYS A 45 1.89 -28.68 14.94
CA LYS A 45 1.10 -29.26 16.04
C LYS A 45 -0.11 -28.41 16.41
N SER A 46 0.04 -27.08 16.46
CA SER A 46 -1.11 -26.18 16.74
C SER A 46 -2.20 -26.21 15.65
N ARG A 47 -1.88 -26.73 14.46
CA ARG A 47 -2.80 -26.86 13.32
C ARG A 47 -3.27 -28.30 13.11
N GLY A 48 -3.04 -29.19 14.08
CA GLY A 48 -3.54 -30.58 14.04
C GLY A 48 -2.58 -31.60 13.46
N TYR A 49 -1.30 -31.26 13.23
CA TYR A 49 -0.30 -32.25 12.81
C TYR A 49 0.04 -33.24 13.92
N THR A 50 -0.10 -34.53 13.63
CA THR A 50 0.43 -35.64 14.43
C THR A 50 1.64 -36.26 13.71
N PRO A 51 2.74 -36.58 14.41
CA PRO A 51 3.84 -37.32 13.80
C PRO A 51 3.37 -38.68 13.28
N GLY A 52 3.61 -38.95 12.00
CA GLY A 52 3.19 -40.19 11.33
C GLY A 52 1.93 -40.08 10.48
N ASP A 53 1.16 -39.00 10.63
CA ASP A 53 0.01 -38.69 9.76
C ASP A 53 0.42 -37.92 8.50
N ASP A 54 -0.49 -37.86 7.52
CA ASP A 54 -0.30 -37.12 6.28
C ASP A 54 -0.08 -35.62 6.53
N ILE A 55 0.97 -35.08 5.91
CA ILE A 55 1.33 -33.66 6.03
C ILE A 55 0.58 -32.85 4.97
N GLU A 56 -0.54 -32.25 5.37
CA GLU A 56 -1.22 -31.26 4.55
C GLU A 56 -0.52 -29.90 4.51
N GLU A 57 -0.78 -29.12 3.44
CA GLU A 57 -0.23 -27.77 3.25
C GLU A 57 -0.59 -26.83 4.41
N ARG A 58 -1.77 -26.99 5.02
CA ARG A 58 -2.20 -26.20 6.19
C ARG A 58 -1.21 -26.31 7.35
N HIS A 59 -0.51 -27.43 7.52
CA HIS A 59 0.43 -27.64 8.63
C HIS A 59 1.73 -26.83 8.47
N VAL A 60 2.17 -26.61 7.22
CA VAL A 60 3.48 -26.05 6.86
C VAL A 60 3.41 -24.65 6.26
N GLY A 61 2.24 -24.25 5.75
CA GLY A 61 2.02 -22.97 5.08
C GLY A 61 2.25 -21.76 6.00
N ASP A 62 2.72 -20.66 5.43
CA ASP A 62 2.83 -19.41 6.17
C ASP A 62 1.43 -18.85 6.48
N ALA A 63 1.24 -18.34 7.70
CA ALA A 63 0.02 -17.64 8.03
C ALA A 63 -0.09 -16.39 7.15
N LEU A 64 -1.33 -16.05 6.76
CA LEU A 64 -1.62 -14.78 6.12
C LEU A 64 -1.05 -13.66 6.99
N ARG A 65 -0.12 -12.88 6.43
CA ARG A 65 0.39 -11.69 7.10
C ARG A 65 -0.75 -10.69 7.14
N VAL A 66 -1.35 -10.53 8.31
CA VAL A 66 -2.31 -9.46 8.55
C VAL A 66 -1.54 -8.15 8.50
N ASP A 67 -1.86 -7.31 7.52
CA ASP A 67 -1.33 -5.95 7.51
C ASP A 67 -1.98 -5.19 8.68
N HIS A 68 -1.18 -4.75 9.64
CA HIS A 68 -1.66 -3.99 10.80
C HIS A 68 -2.15 -2.57 10.45
N ARG A 69 -2.11 -2.18 9.17
CA ARG A 69 -2.68 -0.90 8.72
C ARG A 69 -4.19 -0.94 8.85
N LYS A 70 -4.72 -0.03 9.68
CA LYS A 70 -6.16 0.22 9.79
C LYS A 70 -6.71 0.58 8.42
N ALA A 71 -7.73 -0.15 7.98
CA ALA A 71 -8.48 0.19 6.76
C ALA A 71 -9.10 1.59 6.90
N ILE A 72 -9.28 2.25 5.76
CA ILE A 72 -10.09 3.47 5.67
C ILE A 72 -11.55 3.03 5.74
N GLY A 73 -12.31 3.60 6.68
CA GLY A 73 -13.74 3.30 6.84
C GLY A 73 -14.59 3.97 5.76
N GLU A 74 -15.87 3.59 5.68
CA GLU A 74 -16.81 4.11 4.68
C GLU A 74 -17.00 5.64 4.77
N VAL A 75 -17.20 6.18 5.98
CA VAL A 75 -17.31 7.62 6.21
C VAL A 75 -16.05 8.36 5.74
N GLU A 76 -14.88 7.79 6.02
CA GLU A 76 -13.60 8.38 5.61
C GLU A 76 -13.42 8.32 4.09
N TYR A 77 -13.90 7.25 3.46
CA TYR A 77 -13.87 7.07 2.02
C TYR A 77 -14.72 8.11 1.30
N GLU A 78 -15.96 8.35 1.76
CA GLU A 78 -16.84 9.36 1.17
C GLU A 78 -16.24 10.77 1.30
N VAL A 79 -15.63 11.09 2.44
CA VAL A 79 -14.91 12.37 2.61
C VAL A 79 -13.73 12.50 1.64
N ILE A 80 -12.94 11.43 1.46
CA ILE A 80 -11.83 11.42 0.50
C ILE A 80 -12.36 11.62 -0.92
N LYS A 81 -13.40 10.89 -1.29
CA LYS A 81 -14.02 10.93 -2.62
C LYS A 81 -14.51 12.34 -2.95
N GLU A 82 -15.26 12.97 -2.05
CA GLU A 82 -15.78 14.31 -2.27
C GLU A 82 -14.66 15.35 -2.47
N VAL A 83 -13.60 15.30 -1.64
CA VAL A 83 -12.47 16.23 -1.78
C VAL A 83 -11.71 16.00 -3.09
N VAL A 84 -11.54 14.74 -3.46
CA VAL A 84 -10.86 14.34 -4.70
C VAL A 84 -11.67 14.71 -5.94
N GLU A 85 -12.98 14.49 -5.96
CA GLU A 85 -13.84 14.84 -7.10
C GLU A 85 -13.84 16.35 -7.34
N LYS A 86 -13.93 17.14 -6.26
CA LYS A 86 -13.85 18.60 -6.35
C LYS A 86 -12.52 19.07 -6.92
N ASP A 87 -11.43 18.41 -6.55
CA ASP A 87 -10.09 18.74 -7.04
C ASP A 87 -9.81 18.18 -8.45
N PHE A 88 -10.42 17.07 -8.83
CA PHE A 88 -10.36 16.53 -10.18
C PHE A 88 -11.01 17.47 -11.20
N MET A 89 -12.10 18.15 -10.80
CA MET A 89 -12.75 19.19 -11.60
C MET A 89 -11.87 20.43 -11.77
N SER A 90 -11.08 20.81 -10.75
CA SER A 90 -10.22 22.01 -10.81
C SER A 90 -8.80 21.75 -11.34
N ARG A 91 -8.30 20.50 -11.25
CA ARG A 91 -6.92 20.07 -11.56
C ARG A 91 -5.83 20.99 -10.99
N SER A 92 -6.13 21.61 -9.85
CA SER A 92 -5.37 22.73 -9.32
C SER A 92 -4.40 22.35 -8.23
N SER A 93 -4.63 21.22 -7.54
CA SER A 93 -3.87 20.91 -6.33
C SER A 93 -2.95 19.71 -6.46
N SER A 94 -1.85 19.79 -5.72
CA SER A 94 -0.96 18.66 -5.54
C SER A 94 -1.62 17.59 -4.66
N ARG A 95 -1.15 16.34 -4.77
CA ARG A 95 -1.61 15.25 -3.89
C ARG A 95 -1.42 15.58 -2.40
N PHE A 96 -0.42 16.41 -2.07
CA PHE A 96 -0.14 16.85 -0.71
C PHE A 96 -1.24 17.79 -0.18
N GLU A 97 -1.67 18.75 -0.99
CA GLU A 97 -2.78 19.63 -0.66
C GLU A 97 -4.10 18.86 -0.53
N VAL A 98 -4.37 17.91 -1.44
CA VAL A 98 -5.55 17.04 -1.33
C VAL A 98 -5.55 16.29 -0.01
N ALA A 99 -4.42 15.68 0.38
CA ALA A 99 -4.32 14.99 1.66
C ALA A 99 -4.45 15.92 2.87
N HIS A 100 -4.05 17.18 2.76
CA HIS A 100 -4.26 18.19 3.79
C HIS A 100 -5.76 18.48 3.97
N ARG A 101 -6.45 18.82 2.87
CA ARG A 101 -7.88 19.13 2.86
C ARG A 101 -8.72 17.97 3.38
N VAL A 102 -8.38 16.73 2.99
CA VAL A 102 -9.03 15.54 3.53
C VAL A 102 -8.84 15.44 5.05
N ALA A 103 -7.62 15.63 5.55
CA ALA A 103 -7.35 15.53 6.98
C ALA A 103 -8.14 16.58 7.80
N GLU A 104 -8.20 17.82 7.30
CA GLU A 104 -8.99 18.89 7.90
C GLU A 104 -10.49 18.57 7.89
N LYS A 105 -10.98 18.05 6.76
CA LYS A 105 -12.38 17.69 6.62
C LYS A 105 -12.79 16.53 7.52
N LEU A 106 -11.95 15.49 7.61
CA LEU A 106 -12.17 14.37 8.53
C LEU A 106 -12.23 14.83 10.00
N ALA A 107 -11.46 15.85 10.38
CA ALA A 107 -11.50 16.41 11.73
C ALA A 107 -12.83 17.14 12.04
N SER A 108 -13.58 17.52 11.01
CA SER A 108 -14.84 18.27 11.15
C SER A 108 -16.08 17.38 11.03
N VAL A 109 -15.93 16.11 10.64
CA VAL A 109 -17.06 15.18 10.40
C VAL A 109 -17.30 14.31 11.64
N PRO A 110 -18.49 14.38 12.27
CA PRO A 110 -18.85 13.50 13.37
C PRO A 110 -18.81 12.02 12.95
N GLY A 111 -18.18 11.16 13.75
CA GLY A 111 -18.07 9.73 13.47
C GLY A 111 -16.94 9.33 12.50
N ALA A 112 -16.22 10.30 11.93
CA ALA A 112 -15.02 10.02 11.15
C ALA A 112 -13.81 9.77 12.06
N VAL A 113 -12.97 8.79 11.73
CA VAL A 113 -11.66 8.64 12.40
C VAL A 113 -10.68 9.61 11.77
N VAL A 114 -10.12 10.49 12.60
CA VAL A 114 -9.07 11.41 12.16
C VAL A 114 -7.86 10.61 11.67
N ARG A 115 -7.49 10.80 10.41
CA ARG A 115 -6.32 10.16 9.79
C ARG A 115 -5.19 11.16 9.59
N SER A 116 -3.96 10.72 9.84
CA SER A 116 -2.80 11.55 9.54
C SER A 116 -2.67 11.77 8.03
N ARG A 117 -2.19 12.95 7.62
CA ARG A 117 -1.90 13.30 6.22
C ARG A 117 -1.08 12.23 5.50
N LYS A 118 -0.09 11.63 6.18
CA LYS A 118 0.76 10.55 5.64
C LYS A 118 -0.01 9.27 5.36
N THR A 119 -1.06 8.97 6.13
CA THR A 119 -1.94 7.81 5.90
C THR A 119 -2.80 8.05 4.67
N ILE A 120 -3.42 9.22 4.57
CA ILE A 120 -4.21 9.63 3.40
C ILE A 120 -3.33 9.65 2.14
N LEU A 121 -2.13 10.21 2.20
CA LEU A 121 -1.17 10.22 1.07
C LEU A 121 -0.80 8.82 0.58
N ARG A 122 -0.58 7.87 1.49
CA ARG A 122 -0.30 6.48 1.14
C ARG A 122 -1.51 5.81 0.51
N TRP A 123 -2.70 6.08 1.04
CA TRP A 123 -3.95 5.57 0.47
C TRP A 123 -4.20 6.13 -0.93
N LEU A 124 -4.02 7.44 -1.14
CA LEU A 124 -4.11 8.07 -2.45
C LEU A 124 -3.10 7.45 -3.43
N LYS A 125 -1.85 7.21 -3.00
CA LYS A 125 -0.85 6.54 -3.83
C LYS A 125 -1.25 5.10 -4.20
N ALA A 126 -1.80 4.35 -3.25
CA ALA A 126 -2.25 2.97 -3.45
C ALA A 126 -3.43 2.88 -4.44
N ASN A 127 -4.31 3.90 -4.43
CA ASN A 127 -5.47 3.99 -5.32
C ASN A 127 -5.17 4.72 -6.65
N GLY A 128 -3.89 4.86 -7.03
CA GLY A 128 -3.49 5.34 -8.36
C GLY A 128 -3.46 6.86 -8.54
N PHE A 129 -3.71 7.66 -7.51
CA PHE A 129 -3.65 9.12 -7.62
C PHE A 129 -2.21 9.59 -7.86
N LYS A 130 -1.95 10.19 -9.03
CA LYS A 130 -0.63 10.69 -9.43
C LYS A 130 -0.37 12.10 -8.88
N ASN A 131 0.90 12.48 -8.76
CA ASN A 131 1.25 13.84 -8.41
C ASN A 131 1.18 14.66 -9.69
N VAL A 132 0.22 15.56 -9.78
CA VAL A 132 0.03 16.42 -10.95
C VAL A 132 0.61 17.79 -10.60
N LYS A 133 1.36 18.39 -11.52
CA LYS A 133 1.76 19.79 -11.37
C LYS A 133 0.49 20.65 -11.51
N PRO A 134 0.20 21.58 -10.57
CA PRO A 134 -0.89 22.53 -10.72
C PRO A 134 -0.85 23.19 -12.10
N THR A 135 -1.97 23.12 -12.84
CA THR A 135 -2.05 23.75 -14.16
C THR A 135 -2.69 25.11 -14.00
N THR A 136 -1.89 26.17 -13.94
CA THR A 136 -2.42 27.54 -13.92
C THR A 136 -2.63 28.00 -15.36
N LYS A 137 -3.83 28.50 -15.70
CA LYS A 137 -4.04 29.13 -17.02
C LYS A 137 -3.01 30.25 -17.20
N PRO A 138 -2.30 30.32 -18.34
CA PRO A 138 -1.38 31.42 -18.60
C PRO A 138 -2.18 32.73 -18.56
N LYS A 139 -1.66 33.75 -17.87
CA LYS A 139 -2.26 35.08 -17.89
C LYS A 139 -2.33 35.55 -19.36
N PRO A 140 -3.46 36.10 -19.83
CA PRO A 140 -3.52 36.65 -21.17
C PRO A 140 -2.49 37.77 -21.28
N THR A 141 -1.50 37.59 -22.15
CA THR A 141 -0.56 38.66 -22.48
C THR A 141 -1.32 39.67 -23.32
N THR A 142 -1.78 40.76 -22.71
CA THR A 142 -2.28 41.92 -23.45
C THR A 142 -1.09 42.52 -24.21
N LYS A 143 -0.86 42.08 -25.45
CA LYS A 143 0.01 42.80 -26.37
C LYS A 143 -0.79 43.98 -26.89
N PRO A 144 -0.41 45.24 -26.63
CA PRO A 144 -1.07 46.37 -27.27
C PRO A 144 -0.87 46.26 -28.78
N GLY A 145 -1.97 46.21 -29.53
CA GLY A 145 -1.95 46.15 -30.98
C GLY A 145 -1.36 47.42 -31.56
N LYS A 146 -0.31 47.30 -32.36
CA LYS A 146 0.18 48.36 -33.25
C LYS A 146 -0.90 48.65 -34.29
N ASN A 147 -1.73 49.66 -34.09
CA ASN A 147 -2.60 50.23 -35.12
C ASN A 147 -2.96 51.69 -34.77
N GLU A 148 -1.95 52.54 -34.57
CA GLU A 148 -2.10 54.01 -34.55
C GLU A 148 -1.03 54.63 -35.45
N ALA A 149 -1.21 54.53 -36.77
CA ALA A 149 -0.40 55.27 -37.74
C ALA A 149 -1.06 55.28 -39.13
N ARG A 150 -2.31 55.77 -39.26
CA ARG A 150 -2.86 56.05 -40.60
C ARG A 150 -4.04 57.02 -40.64
N GLN A 151 -3.94 58.18 -40.01
CA GLN A 151 -4.74 59.34 -40.39
C GLN A 151 -3.86 60.56 -40.21
N GLU A 152 -3.40 61.14 -41.32
CA GLU A 152 -3.08 62.57 -41.54
C GLU A 152 -2.34 62.69 -42.89
N ARG A 153 -3.09 62.64 -44.00
CA ARG A 153 -2.75 63.32 -45.27
C ARG A 153 -4.06 63.62 -46.00
N SER A 154 -4.66 64.78 -45.71
CA SER A 154 -5.63 65.41 -46.60
C SER A 154 -4.87 66.30 -47.60
N PRO A 155 -5.17 66.25 -48.90
CA PRO A 155 -4.69 67.24 -49.86
C PRO A 155 -5.67 68.42 -49.87
N GLY A 156 -5.16 69.63 -49.70
CA GLY A 156 -5.83 70.90 -49.94
C GLY A 156 -4.82 71.85 -50.56
#